data_AF-A0A3D5LFI8-F1
#
_entry.id   AF-A0A3D5LFI8-F1
#
_cell.length_a   1.000
_cell.length_b   1.000
_cell.length_c   1.000
_cell.angle_alpha   90.00
_cell.angle_beta   90.00
_cell.angle_gamma   90.00
#
_symmetry.space_group_name_H-M   'P 1'
#
loop_
_entity.id
_entity.type
_entity.pdbx_description
1 polymer ?
#
loop_
_entity_poly.entity_id
_entity_poly.type
_entity_poly.pdbx_seq_one_letter_code
_entity_poly.pdbx_strand_id
1 'polypeptide(L)'
;MNRKKLSVIFFVGFAIISGCGKSVSEIKDSNLVENDTLEGDITFSTEETSGDSNEGFVQMSADELLDRFVNGEVSAHCLYDTAKTFYITELDMDSEEWDAYSIGDREDLDNDGEEELILCGPYGGKYLDARDGEVYEFAAGDGTAESLSYTYYQGYVWILYSNEMNSGYKVYHMERYDGADSKVNEMDFSEEYRDENDPEKGSIYVINSDEVSEETYNELCSRIFAAQMNTY
;
A
#
# COMPACT_ATOMS: atom_id res chain seq x y z
N MET A 1 -14.91 24.14 -42.56
CA MET A 1 -15.11 24.67 -41.19
C MET A 1 -16.07 23.74 -40.46
N ASN A 2 -15.55 22.74 -39.76
CA ASN A 2 -16.31 21.81 -38.91
C ASN A 2 -15.55 21.69 -37.59
N ARG A 3 -16.08 22.31 -36.53
CA ARG A 3 -15.54 22.19 -35.17
C ARG A 3 -16.06 20.88 -34.59
N LYS A 4 -15.19 19.89 -34.40
CA LYS A 4 -15.50 18.72 -33.57
C LYS A 4 -15.36 19.16 -32.10
N LYS A 5 -16.39 18.88 -31.30
CA LYS A 5 -16.43 19.19 -29.87
C LYS A 5 -15.45 18.27 -29.14
N LEU A 6 -14.51 18.86 -28.42
CA LEU A 6 -13.65 18.17 -27.47
C LEU A 6 -14.47 17.98 -26.18
N SER A 7 -14.83 16.74 -25.84
CA SER A 7 -15.37 16.43 -24.51
C SER A 7 -14.17 16.31 -23.57
N VAL A 8 -13.98 17.33 -22.73
CA VAL A 8 -13.04 17.28 -21.60
C VAL A 8 -13.78 16.64 -20.43
N ILE A 9 -13.33 15.47 -19.99
CA ILE A 9 -13.78 14.84 -18.75
C ILE A 9 -13.00 15.49 -17.62
N PHE A 10 -13.69 16.22 -16.74
CA PHE A 10 -13.12 16.77 -15.51
C PHE A 10 -13.17 15.69 -14.42
N PHE A 11 -12.03 15.21 -13.95
CA PHE A 11 -11.95 14.52 -12.67
C PHE A 11 -12.05 15.56 -11.56
N VAL A 12 -13.17 15.53 -10.82
CA VAL A 12 -13.37 16.36 -9.63
C VAL A 12 -12.71 15.66 -8.45
N GLY A 13 -11.52 16.11 -8.07
CA GLY A 13 -10.90 15.76 -6.79
C GLY A 13 -11.74 16.31 -5.64
N PHE A 14 -12.15 15.43 -4.73
CA PHE A 14 -12.83 15.80 -3.50
C PHE A 14 -11.81 16.41 -2.53
N ALA A 15 -11.79 17.74 -2.44
CA ALA A 15 -11.08 18.45 -1.37
C ALA A 15 -11.93 18.41 -0.09
N ILE A 16 -11.48 17.69 0.94
CA ILE A 16 -12.06 17.79 2.28
C ILE A 16 -11.41 18.99 2.97
N ILE A 17 -12.18 20.06 3.13
CA ILE A 17 -11.78 21.29 3.82
C ILE A 17 -11.97 21.10 5.32
N SER A 18 -10.96 21.54 6.06
CA SER A 18 -10.81 21.52 7.53
C SER A 18 -11.89 22.31 8.30
N GLY A 19 -12.15 21.88 9.55
CA GLY A 19 -12.29 22.79 10.69
C GLY A 19 -13.58 22.74 11.50
N CYS A 20 -13.45 22.47 12.82
CA CYS A 20 -14.03 23.35 13.84
C CYS A 20 -13.39 23.09 15.22
N GLY A 21 -12.51 24.00 15.64
CA GLY A 21 -12.16 24.15 17.05
C GLY A 21 -13.28 24.86 17.81
N LYS A 22 -13.47 24.49 19.08
CA LYS A 22 -14.16 25.34 20.06
C LYS A 22 -13.39 25.40 21.38
N SER A 23 -13.45 26.60 21.92
CA SER A 23 -12.65 27.25 22.94
C SER A 23 -12.76 26.69 24.36
N VAL A 24 -11.64 26.85 25.07
CA VAL A 24 -11.48 26.93 26.53
C VAL A 24 -12.53 27.85 27.15
N SER A 25 -13.10 27.44 28.29
CA SER A 25 -13.83 28.32 29.20
C SER A 25 -13.12 28.35 30.56
N GLU A 26 -12.75 29.56 30.98
CA GLU A 26 -12.32 29.88 32.34
C GLU A 26 -13.53 29.82 33.29
N ILE A 27 -13.34 29.20 34.45
CA ILE A 27 -14.09 29.56 35.67
C ILE A 27 -13.08 29.68 36.81
N LYS A 28 -12.85 30.92 37.25
CA LYS A 28 -12.45 31.25 38.62
C LYS A 28 -13.72 31.36 39.45
N ASP A 29 -13.79 30.69 40.59
CA ASP A 29 -13.84 31.41 41.87
C ASP A 29 -13.67 30.51 43.08
N SER A 30 -13.11 31.17 44.09
CA SER A 30 -12.61 30.75 45.40
C SER A 30 -13.55 29.97 46.30
N ASN A 31 -12.99 29.09 47.13
CA ASN A 31 -13.10 29.21 48.59
C ASN A 31 -11.99 28.44 49.31
N LEU A 32 -11.23 29.17 50.12
CA LEU A 32 -10.30 28.66 51.12
C LEU A 32 -11.09 28.26 52.36
N VAL A 33 -10.85 27.05 52.88
CA VAL A 33 -10.91 26.76 54.32
C VAL A 33 -9.79 25.76 54.63
N GLU A 34 -8.74 26.24 55.30
CA GLU A 34 -7.82 25.40 56.06
C GLU A 34 -8.54 24.91 57.32
N ASN A 35 -8.35 23.63 57.70
CA ASN A 35 -7.91 23.36 59.08
C ASN A 35 -7.26 21.98 59.25
N ASP A 36 -6.10 22.04 59.91
CA ASP A 36 -5.45 21.10 60.84
C ASP A 36 -5.22 19.62 60.53
N THR A 37 -3.92 19.34 60.54
CA THR A 37 -3.17 18.13 60.88
C THR A 37 -3.81 17.23 61.95
N LEU A 38 -3.82 15.91 61.68
CA LEU A 38 -3.76 14.88 62.71
C LEU A 38 -3.00 13.65 62.17
N GLU A 39 -1.87 13.37 62.80
CA GLU A 39 -1.07 12.15 62.64
C GLU A 39 -1.88 10.92 63.07
N GLY A 40 -1.71 9.82 62.34
CA GLY A 40 -2.32 8.54 62.65
C GLY A 40 -1.67 7.43 61.84
N ASP A 41 -0.53 6.96 62.33
CA ASP A 41 0.16 5.74 61.92
C ASP A 41 -0.79 4.53 61.98
N ILE A 42 -0.98 3.85 60.84
CA ILE A 42 -1.61 2.53 60.78
C ILE A 42 -0.80 1.67 59.82
N THR A 43 0.15 0.93 60.40
CA THR A 43 0.73 -0.28 59.81
C THR A 43 -0.37 -1.33 59.61
N PHE A 44 -0.61 -1.76 58.37
CA PHE A 44 -1.33 -2.99 58.08
C PHE A 44 -0.47 -3.92 57.23
N SER A 45 -0.33 -5.12 57.75
CA SER A 45 0.46 -6.25 57.29
C SER A 45 0.01 -6.81 55.93
N THR A 46 1.00 -7.38 55.23
CA THR A 46 0.93 -8.14 53.99
C THR A 46 -0.21 -9.16 53.94
N GLU A 47 -1.07 -9.05 52.94
CA GLU A 47 -1.72 -10.21 52.30
C GLU A 47 -1.47 -10.13 50.79
N GLU A 48 -0.66 -11.06 50.32
CA GLU A 48 -0.51 -11.47 48.93
C GLU A 48 -1.90 -11.85 48.40
N THR A 49 -2.44 -11.09 47.46
CA THR A 49 -3.49 -11.58 46.55
C THR A 49 -2.94 -11.53 45.14
N SER A 50 -2.27 -12.62 44.80
CA SER A 50 -1.96 -13.05 43.44
C SER A 50 -3.25 -13.13 42.62
N GLY A 51 -3.33 -12.34 41.55
CA GLY A 51 -4.44 -12.39 40.62
C GLY A 51 -4.46 -11.24 39.61
N ASP A 52 -3.30 -10.72 39.22
CA ASP A 52 -3.19 -9.89 38.03
C ASP A 52 -2.71 -10.78 36.90
N SER A 53 -3.62 -11.59 36.34
CA SER A 53 -3.42 -12.13 35.00
C SER A 53 -3.76 -11.01 34.02
N ASN A 54 -2.96 -9.95 34.04
CA ASN A 54 -2.73 -9.18 32.85
C ASN A 54 -1.86 -10.09 31.99
N GLU A 55 -2.49 -11.04 31.30
CA GLU A 55 -1.88 -11.62 30.09
C GLU A 55 -1.63 -10.41 29.20
N GLY A 56 -0.42 -9.85 29.34
CA GLY A 56 0.05 -8.83 28.43
C GLY A 56 -0.10 -9.44 27.05
N PHE A 57 -1.06 -8.92 26.29
CA PHE A 57 -1.23 -9.30 24.91
C PHE A 57 0.11 -8.96 24.23
N VAL A 58 0.94 -9.98 24.05
CA VAL A 58 2.18 -9.83 23.29
C VAL A 58 1.72 -9.68 21.86
N GLN A 59 1.68 -8.44 21.40
CA GLN A 59 1.48 -8.14 19.99
C GLN A 59 2.64 -8.79 19.23
N MET A 60 2.29 -9.65 18.27
CA MET A 60 3.27 -10.31 17.41
C MET A 60 3.96 -9.27 16.53
N SER A 61 5.22 -9.51 16.17
CA SER A 61 5.85 -8.68 15.14
C SER A 61 5.25 -8.97 13.75
N ALA A 62 5.43 -8.05 12.81
CA ALA A 62 5.03 -8.23 11.42
C ALA A 62 5.61 -9.53 10.82
N ASP A 63 6.91 -9.76 10.99
CA ASP A 63 7.60 -10.99 10.56
C ASP A 63 6.93 -12.26 11.09
N GLU A 64 6.69 -12.33 12.40
CA GLU A 64 6.08 -13.50 13.03
C GLU A 64 4.67 -13.75 12.50
N LEU A 65 3.91 -12.68 12.24
CA LEU A 65 2.55 -12.80 11.73
C LEU A 65 2.53 -13.27 10.27
N LEU A 66 3.43 -12.74 9.44
CA LEU A 66 3.54 -13.14 8.04
C LEU A 66 4.09 -14.57 7.90
N ASP A 67 5.02 -15.00 8.77
CA ASP A 67 5.45 -16.40 8.84
C ASP A 67 4.29 -17.34 9.17
N ARG A 68 3.41 -16.94 10.08
CA ARG A 68 2.19 -17.70 10.38
C ARG A 68 1.23 -17.74 9.20
N PHE A 69 1.14 -16.68 8.39
CA PHE A 69 0.39 -16.72 7.14
C PHE A 69 0.98 -17.73 6.16
N VAL A 70 2.30 -17.72 5.96
CA VAL A 70 3.02 -18.68 5.10
C VAL A 70 2.82 -20.13 5.58
N ASN A 71 2.75 -20.34 6.89
CA ASN A 71 2.45 -21.66 7.49
C ASN A 71 0.95 -22.05 7.42
N GLY A 72 0.09 -21.18 6.88
CA GLY A 72 -1.35 -21.42 6.75
C GLY A 72 -2.13 -21.33 8.07
N GLU A 73 -1.56 -20.68 9.09
CA GLU A 73 -2.18 -20.55 10.41
C GLU A 73 -3.11 -19.36 10.54
N VAL A 74 -2.82 -18.27 9.82
CA VAL A 74 -3.64 -17.06 9.76
C VAL A 74 -4.00 -16.76 8.31
N SER A 75 -5.12 -16.06 8.11
CA SER A 75 -5.57 -15.58 6.81
C SER A 75 -5.13 -14.15 6.56
N ALA A 76 -5.07 -13.75 5.31
CA ALA A 76 -4.90 -12.35 4.90
C ALA A 76 -6.24 -11.75 4.44
N HIS A 77 -6.47 -10.47 4.74
CA HIS A 77 -7.61 -9.71 4.23
C HIS A 77 -7.39 -9.35 2.76
N CYS A 78 -8.44 -9.48 1.95
CA CYS A 78 -8.37 -9.15 0.51
C CYS A 78 -8.34 -7.63 0.30
N LEU A 79 -7.53 -7.18 -0.67
CA LEU A 79 -7.33 -5.76 -1.00
C LEU A 79 -8.64 -4.99 -1.23
N TYR A 80 -9.51 -5.51 -2.11
CA TYR A 80 -10.73 -4.81 -2.54
C TYR A 80 -11.95 -5.04 -1.63
N ASP A 81 -11.87 -5.98 -0.69
CA ASP A 81 -12.97 -6.34 0.21
C ASP A 81 -12.39 -6.93 1.51
N THR A 82 -12.07 -6.05 2.47
CA THR A 82 -11.45 -6.43 3.74
C THR A 82 -12.38 -7.26 4.64
N ALA A 83 -13.66 -7.40 4.30
CA ALA A 83 -14.54 -8.36 4.96
C ALA A 83 -14.30 -9.81 4.51
N LYS A 84 -13.56 -10.00 3.40
CA LYS A 84 -13.10 -11.30 2.93
C LYS A 84 -11.66 -11.53 3.33
N THR A 85 -11.35 -12.78 3.61
CA THR A 85 -9.99 -13.25 3.87
C THR A 85 -9.70 -14.49 3.04
N PHE A 86 -8.41 -14.79 2.87
CA PHE A 86 -7.93 -16.01 2.23
C PHE A 86 -6.74 -16.59 3.00
N TYR A 87 -6.57 -17.91 2.94
CA TYR A 87 -5.37 -18.59 3.42
C TYR A 87 -4.42 -18.87 2.25
N ILE A 88 -3.12 -18.98 2.53
CA ILE A 88 -2.14 -19.40 1.52
C ILE A 88 -2.50 -20.76 0.90
N THR A 89 -3.12 -21.66 1.65
CA THR A 89 -3.56 -22.99 1.18
C THR A 89 -4.70 -22.94 0.16
N GLU A 90 -5.32 -21.79 -0.03
CA GLU A 90 -6.33 -21.56 -1.07
C GLU A 90 -5.72 -21.12 -2.40
N LEU A 91 -4.44 -20.71 -2.41
CA LEU A 91 -3.71 -20.40 -3.62
C LEU A 91 -3.22 -21.70 -4.28
N ASP A 92 -3.19 -21.70 -5.61
CA ASP A 92 -2.47 -22.75 -6.33
C ASP A 92 -0.97 -22.54 -6.11
N MET A 93 -0.29 -23.55 -5.57
CA MET A 93 1.14 -23.53 -5.28
C MET A 93 1.88 -24.56 -6.14
N ASP A 94 1.20 -25.21 -7.10
CA ASP A 94 1.82 -26.16 -8.02
C ASP A 94 2.56 -25.41 -9.13
N SER A 95 3.88 -25.30 -8.99
CA SER A 95 4.75 -24.56 -9.92
C SER A 95 4.68 -24.99 -11.40
N GLU A 96 4.02 -26.11 -11.73
CA GLU A 96 3.78 -26.53 -13.11
C GLU A 96 2.55 -25.87 -13.75
N GLU A 97 1.65 -25.27 -12.96
CA GLU A 97 0.47 -24.56 -13.42
C GLU A 97 0.78 -23.08 -13.74
N TRP A 98 0.03 -22.52 -14.70
CA TRP A 98 0.27 -21.15 -15.18
C TRP A 98 -0.26 -20.09 -14.20
N ASP A 99 -1.19 -20.48 -13.34
CA ASP A 99 -1.80 -19.68 -12.28
C ASP A 99 -1.17 -19.91 -10.90
N ALA A 100 -0.01 -20.56 -10.86
CA ALA A 100 0.69 -20.91 -9.63
C ALA A 100 1.35 -19.71 -8.93
N TYR A 101 1.28 -19.74 -7.60
CA TYR A 101 1.94 -18.83 -6.69
C TYR A 101 3.16 -19.50 -6.04
N SER A 102 4.09 -18.66 -5.59
CA SER A 102 5.23 -19.06 -4.77
C SER A 102 5.56 -18.00 -3.74
N ILE A 103 6.24 -18.41 -2.66
CA ILE A 103 6.76 -17.47 -1.66
C ILE A 103 7.98 -16.76 -2.27
N GLY A 104 7.90 -15.45 -2.37
CA GLY A 104 8.99 -14.56 -2.79
C GLY A 104 9.80 -14.01 -1.62
N ASP A 105 10.55 -12.96 -1.90
CA ASP A 105 11.37 -12.25 -0.91
C ASP A 105 10.51 -11.39 0.03
N ARG A 106 11.19 -10.82 1.03
CA ARG A 106 10.67 -9.79 1.93
C ARG A 106 11.29 -8.45 1.53
N GLU A 107 10.50 -7.39 1.51
CA GLU A 107 10.97 -6.06 1.13
C GLU A 107 10.09 -4.98 1.77
N ASP A 108 10.68 -3.86 2.17
CA ASP A 108 9.96 -2.65 2.62
C ASP A 108 9.38 -1.93 1.39
N LEU A 109 8.25 -2.44 0.91
CA LEU A 109 7.55 -2.00 -0.29
C LEU A 109 6.76 -0.71 -0.06
N ASP A 110 6.32 -0.49 1.18
CA ASP A 110 5.53 0.69 1.54
C ASP A 110 6.33 1.81 2.22
N ASN A 111 7.64 1.65 2.37
CA ASN A 111 8.61 2.63 2.89
C ASN A 111 8.39 3.03 4.36
N ASP A 112 7.79 2.17 5.19
CA ASP A 112 7.61 2.42 6.62
C ASP A 112 8.69 1.79 7.52
N GLY A 113 9.54 0.92 6.95
CA GLY A 113 10.65 0.25 7.60
C GLY A 113 10.36 -1.15 8.12
N GLU A 114 9.13 -1.66 7.94
CA GLU A 114 8.76 -3.08 8.08
C GLU A 114 8.85 -3.77 6.71
N GLU A 115 9.02 -5.09 6.66
CA GLU A 115 9.12 -5.82 5.39
C GLU A 115 7.81 -6.55 5.05
N GLU A 116 7.27 -6.29 3.86
CA GLU A 116 6.09 -6.96 3.33
C GLU A 116 6.44 -8.33 2.72
N LEU A 117 5.46 -9.24 2.73
CA LEU A 117 5.58 -10.52 2.03
C LEU A 117 5.27 -10.35 0.54
N ILE A 118 6.20 -10.74 -0.31
CA ILE A 118 5.93 -10.93 -1.74
C ILE A 118 5.45 -12.37 -1.97
N LEU A 119 4.24 -12.53 -2.50
CA LEU A 119 3.81 -13.75 -3.16
C LEU A 119 3.99 -13.58 -4.65
N CYS A 120 5.01 -14.23 -5.22
CA CYS A 120 5.21 -14.26 -6.66
C CYS A 120 4.11 -15.10 -7.31
N GLY A 121 3.66 -14.71 -8.51
CA GLY A 121 2.62 -15.46 -9.19
C GLY A 121 2.03 -14.74 -10.40
N PRO A 122 0.82 -15.14 -10.82
CA PRO A 122 0.20 -14.64 -12.03
C PRO A 122 0.02 -13.13 -11.95
N TYR A 123 0.34 -12.45 -13.05
CA TYR A 123 0.25 -10.99 -13.12
C TYR A 123 1.08 -10.28 -12.04
N GLY A 124 2.20 -10.88 -11.62
CA GLY A 124 3.07 -10.31 -10.59
C GLY A 124 2.65 -10.64 -9.16
N GLY A 125 1.56 -11.39 -8.98
CA GLY A 125 1.16 -11.94 -7.70
C GLY A 125 0.54 -10.93 -6.74
N LYS A 126 0.91 -11.02 -5.45
CA LYS A 126 0.30 -10.29 -4.34
C LYS A 126 1.35 -9.84 -3.33
N TYR A 127 1.23 -8.62 -2.81
CA TYR A 127 2.09 -8.11 -1.75
C TYR A 127 1.26 -7.95 -0.47
N LEU A 128 1.75 -8.54 0.62
CA LEU A 128 1.03 -8.59 1.90
C LEU A 128 1.78 -7.81 2.98
N ASP A 129 1.05 -6.95 3.65
CA ASP A 129 1.50 -6.19 4.81
C ASP A 129 0.90 -6.78 6.09
N ALA A 130 1.67 -6.75 7.19
CA ALA A 130 1.21 -7.15 8.50
C ALA A 130 1.12 -5.94 9.44
N ARG A 131 -0.10 -5.45 9.61
CA ARG A 131 -0.40 -4.30 10.47
C ARG A 131 -1.52 -4.61 11.42
N ASP A 132 -1.53 -3.92 12.56
CA ASP A 132 -2.56 -4.04 13.59
C ASP A 132 -2.83 -5.49 14.09
N GLY A 133 -1.85 -6.37 13.96
CA GLY A 133 -1.95 -7.78 14.36
C GLY A 133 -2.69 -8.68 13.37
N GLU A 134 -2.96 -8.20 12.16
CA GLU A 134 -3.58 -8.93 11.06
C GLU A 134 -2.74 -8.80 9.76
N VAL A 135 -3.01 -9.66 8.78
CA VAL A 135 -2.31 -9.63 7.47
C VAL A 135 -3.26 -9.10 6.41
N TYR A 136 -2.77 -8.23 5.54
CA TYR A 136 -3.55 -7.54 4.52
C TYR A 136 -2.85 -7.63 3.18
N GLU A 137 -3.58 -8.02 2.14
CA GLU A 137 -3.16 -7.78 0.76
C GLU A 137 -3.27 -6.27 0.48
N PHE A 138 -2.14 -5.60 0.21
CA PHE A 138 -2.14 -4.16 -0.05
C PHE A 138 -1.90 -3.83 -1.54
N ALA A 139 -1.26 -4.73 -2.30
CA ALA A 139 -1.11 -4.62 -3.74
C ALA A 139 -1.24 -5.98 -4.44
N ALA A 140 -1.85 -6.00 -5.62
CA ALA A 140 -2.07 -7.21 -6.40
C ALA A 140 -2.20 -6.91 -7.90
N GLY A 141 -1.81 -7.83 -8.77
CA GLY A 141 -2.16 -7.76 -10.19
C GLY A 141 -3.67 -7.94 -10.43
N ASP A 142 -4.22 -7.35 -11.49
CA ASP A 142 -5.67 -7.31 -11.77
C ASP A 142 -6.20 -8.56 -12.53
N GLY A 143 -5.41 -9.63 -12.61
CA GLY A 143 -5.86 -10.92 -13.17
C GLY A 143 -6.26 -10.91 -14.67
N THR A 144 -6.12 -9.77 -15.34
CA THR A 144 -6.63 -9.54 -16.71
C THR A 144 -5.53 -9.07 -17.63
N ALA A 145 -4.84 -7.99 -17.26
CA ALA A 145 -3.91 -7.27 -18.14
C ALA A 145 -2.74 -6.64 -17.41
N GLU A 146 -3.01 -6.21 -16.17
CA GLU A 146 -2.11 -5.43 -15.37
C GLU A 146 -1.20 -6.35 -14.57
N SER A 147 0.10 -6.28 -14.86
CA SER A 147 1.14 -7.02 -14.15
C SER A 147 1.74 -6.13 -13.06
N LEU A 148 1.82 -6.69 -11.85
CA LEU A 148 2.43 -6.11 -10.67
C LEU A 148 3.94 -6.34 -10.67
N SER A 149 4.67 -5.32 -10.23
CA SER A 149 6.10 -5.36 -9.95
C SER A 149 6.40 -4.23 -8.96
N TYR A 150 7.66 -4.08 -8.56
CA TYR A 150 8.10 -2.89 -7.84
C TYR A 150 9.43 -2.39 -8.38
N THR A 151 9.78 -1.15 -8.07
CA THR A 151 11.03 -0.53 -8.54
C THR A 151 11.56 0.49 -7.55
N TYR A 152 12.88 0.63 -7.52
CA TYR A 152 13.56 1.67 -6.76
C TYR A 152 13.73 2.92 -7.60
N TYR A 153 13.01 3.99 -7.24
CA TYR A 153 13.06 5.25 -7.97
C TYR A 153 13.10 6.45 -7.03
N GLN A 154 14.08 7.32 -7.27
CA GLN A 154 14.34 8.54 -6.46
C GLN A 154 14.55 8.27 -4.96
N GLY A 155 15.09 7.09 -4.62
CA GLY A 155 15.42 6.70 -3.24
C GLY A 155 14.27 6.06 -2.46
N TYR A 156 13.17 5.72 -3.13
CA TYR A 156 12.01 5.04 -2.53
C TYR A 156 11.65 3.80 -3.35
N VAL A 157 10.95 2.86 -2.72
CA VAL A 157 10.24 1.79 -3.41
C VAL A 157 8.92 2.33 -3.95
N TRP A 158 8.61 1.95 -5.19
CA TRP A 158 7.36 2.23 -5.86
C TRP A 158 6.73 0.92 -6.32
N ILE A 159 5.44 0.76 -6.06
CA ILE A 159 4.63 -0.29 -6.67
C ILE A 159 4.39 0.09 -8.12
N LEU A 160 4.64 -0.82 -9.05
CA LEU A 160 4.56 -0.60 -10.48
C LEU A 160 3.58 -1.57 -11.12
N TYR A 161 2.50 -1.00 -11.64
CA TYR A 161 1.49 -1.67 -12.44
C TYR A 161 1.78 -1.43 -13.92
N SER A 162 1.77 -2.49 -14.72
CA SER A 162 2.12 -2.43 -16.15
C SER A 162 1.10 -3.16 -17.02
N ASN A 163 0.74 -2.56 -18.14
CA ASN A 163 -0.13 -3.17 -19.15
C ASN A 163 0.48 -3.00 -20.54
N GLU A 164 0.96 -4.12 -21.09
CA GLU A 164 1.59 -4.19 -22.41
C GLU A 164 0.92 -5.22 -23.33
N MET A 165 -0.31 -5.66 -23.00
CA MET A 165 -0.96 -6.77 -23.73
C MET A 165 -1.29 -6.43 -25.19
N ASN A 166 -1.44 -5.15 -25.51
CA ASN A 166 -1.82 -4.69 -26.85
C ASN A 166 -0.60 -4.14 -27.59
N SER A 167 -0.36 -4.66 -28.80
CA SER A 167 0.73 -4.16 -29.66
C SER A 167 0.56 -2.66 -29.92
N GLY A 168 1.61 -1.88 -29.67
CA GLY A 168 1.61 -0.43 -29.85
C GLY A 168 0.93 0.36 -28.72
N TYR A 169 0.66 -0.28 -27.59
CA TYR A 169 0.10 0.36 -26.41
C TYR A 169 0.78 -0.19 -25.14
N LYS A 170 1.44 0.70 -24.42
CA LYS A 170 2.09 0.42 -23.14
C LYS A 170 1.66 1.46 -22.14
N VAL A 171 1.12 1.03 -21.01
CA VAL A 171 0.73 1.92 -19.92
C VAL A 171 1.31 1.41 -18.63
N TYR A 172 1.83 2.36 -17.86
CA TYR A 172 2.40 2.13 -16.55
C TYR A 172 1.76 3.10 -15.57
N HIS A 173 1.38 2.57 -14.43
CA HIS A 173 0.94 3.31 -13.26
C HIS A 173 1.84 2.92 -12.11
N MET A 174 2.43 3.87 -11.42
CA MET A 174 3.21 3.59 -10.22
C MET A 174 2.73 4.39 -9.03
N GLU A 175 2.74 3.75 -7.87
CA GLU A 175 2.28 4.30 -6.61
C GLU A 175 3.39 4.22 -5.57
N ARG A 176 3.53 5.29 -4.78
CA ARG A 176 4.42 5.34 -3.63
C ARG A 176 3.58 5.40 -2.36
N TYR A 177 3.95 4.58 -1.41
CA TYR A 177 3.36 4.52 -0.07
C TYR A 177 4.38 5.02 0.96
N ASP A 178 3.89 5.51 2.11
CA ASP A 178 4.64 5.71 3.35
C ASP A 178 3.82 5.00 4.45
N GLY A 179 3.81 3.67 4.40
CA GLY A 179 2.84 2.77 5.05
C GLY A 179 1.67 2.38 4.13
N ALA A 180 1.21 1.13 4.20
CA ALA A 180 0.33 0.49 3.20
C ALA A 180 -1.00 1.22 2.95
N ASP A 181 -1.59 1.86 3.97
CA ASP A 181 -2.84 2.62 3.83
C ASP A 181 -2.62 4.10 3.45
N SER A 182 -1.37 4.50 3.20
CA SER A 182 -0.95 5.88 3.00
C SER A 182 -0.28 6.08 1.63
N LYS A 183 -1.08 6.04 0.54
CA LYS A 183 -0.59 6.48 -0.77
C LYS A 183 -0.21 7.97 -0.71
N VAL A 184 1.05 8.25 -1.01
CA VAL A 184 1.66 9.58 -0.88
C VAL A 184 2.08 10.17 -2.21
N ASN A 185 2.21 9.35 -3.26
CA ASN A 185 2.49 9.82 -4.61
C ASN A 185 2.04 8.80 -5.67
N GLU A 186 1.87 9.27 -6.90
CA GLU A 186 1.59 8.44 -8.06
C GLU A 186 2.22 9.05 -9.33
N MET A 187 2.52 8.19 -10.31
CA MET A 187 2.99 8.63 -11.61
C MET A 187 2.44 7.70 -12.70
N ASP A 188 1.88 8.31 -13.75
CA ASP A 188 1.43 7.62 -14.94
C ASP A 188 2.37 7.91 -16.10
N PHE A 189 2.72 6.90 -16.87
CA PHE A 189 3.44 7.09 -18.12
C PHE A 189 3.05 6.05 -19.17
N SER A 190 2.98 6.46 -20.42
CA SER A 190 2.54 5.59 -21.51
C SER A 190 3.20 5.90 -22.85
N GLU A 191 3.20 4.86 -23.69
CA GLU A 191 3.52 4.93 -25.10
C GLU A 191 2.34 4.34 -25.89
N GLU A 192 1.81 5.11 -26.84
CA GLU A 192 0.78 4.65 -27.76
C GLU A 192 1.10 5.07 -29.20
N TYR A 193 0.76 4.23 -30.19
CA TYR A 193 0.89 4.64 -31.58
C TYR A 193 0.01 5.84 -31.90
N ARG A 194 0.57 6.82 -32.61
CA ARG A 194 -0.17 8.00 -33.08
C ARG A 194 -1.28 7.63 -34.07
N ASP A 195 -1.08 6.53 -34.81
CA ASP A 195 -2.07 5.92 -35.69
C ASP A 195 -1.91 4.39 -35.59
N GLU A 196 -2.91 3.73 -34.99
CA GLU A 196 -2.93 2.27 -34.78
C GLU A 196 -2.79 1.48 -36.09
N ASN A 197 -3.14 2.07 -37.23
CA ASN A 197 -3.09 1.44 -38.54
C ASN A 197 -1.79 1.77 -39.32
N ASP A 198 -0.97 2.68 -38.81
CA ASP A 198 0.24 3.18 -39.48
C ASP A 198 1.35 3.51 -38.46
N PRO A 199 2.08 2.47 -37.97
CA PRO A 199 3.15 2.64 -36.98
C PRO A 199 4.30 3.56 -37.44
N GLU A 200 4.47 3.79 -38.74
CA GLU A 200 5.50 4.69 -39.27
C GLU A 200 5.23 6.16 -38.91
N LYS A 201 4.02 6.50 -38.47
CA LYS A 201 3.69 7.84 -37.93
C LYS A 201 4.23 8.09 -36.52
N GLY A 202 4.90 7.10 -35.92
CA GLY A 202 5.51 7.18 -34.61
C GLY A 202 4.50 7.08 -33.47
N SER A 203 5.01 7.25 -32.25
CA SER A 203 4.23 7.14 -31.01
C SER A 203 3.92 8.52 -30.40
N ILE A 204 2.97 8.52 -29.47
CA ILE A 204 2.70 9.57 -28.50
C ILE A 204 3.24 9.05 -27.17
N TYR A 205 4.02 9.87 -26.49
CA TYR A 205 4.60 9.56 -25.18
C TYR A 205 3.99 10.51 -24.16
N VAL A 206 3.44 9.97 -23.08
CA VAL A 206 2.76 10.76 -22.05
C VAL A 206 3.39 10.47 -20.69
N ILE A 207 3.58 11.52 -19.88
CA ILE A 207 3.93 11.42 -18.45
C ILE A 207 2.96 12.33 -17.69
N ASN A 208 2.24 11.81 -16.70
CA ASN A 208 1.26 12.54 -15.87
C ASN A 208 0.30 13.42 -16.69
N SER A 209 -0.25 12.86 -17.78
CA SER A 209 -1.13 13.53 -18.76
C SER A 209 -0.49 14.54 -19.72
N ASP A 210 0.81 14.80 -19.62
CA ASP A 210 1.52 15.70 -20.54
C ASP A 210 2.22 14.91 -21.66
N GLU A 211 2.00 15.30 -22.92
CA GLU A 211 2.78 14.77 -24.06
C GLU A 211 4.23 15.26 -23.95
N VAL A 212 5.18 14.32 -23.97
CA VAL A 212 6.62 14.58 -23.85
C VAL A 212 7.37 14.12 -25.10
N SER A 213 8.66 14.46 -25.20
CA SER A 213 9.51 13.88 -26.25
C SER A 213 9.83 12.42 -25.96
N GLU A 214 10.07 11.64 -27.02
CA GLU A 214 10.57 10.27 -26.95
C GLU A 214 11.84 10.17 -26.07
N GLU A 215 12.76 11.12 -26.20
CA GLU A 215 13.99 11.18 -25.40
C GLU A 215 13.68 11.30 -23.90
N THR A 216 12.76 12.19 -23.52
CA THR A 216 12.36 12.38 -22.11
C THR A 216 11.70 11.13 -21.55
N TYR A 217 10.81 10.51 -22.33
CA TYR A 217 10.14 9.26 -21.95
C TYR A 217 11.14 8.11 -21.78
N ASN A 218 12.03 7.91 -22.75
CA ASN A 218 13.01 6.84 -22.72
C ASN A 218 14.02 7.02 -21.57
N GLU A 219 14.38 8.25 -21.23
CA GLU A 219 15.20 8.53 -20.05
C GLU A 219 14.50 8.17 -18.74
N LEU A 220 13.19 8.43 -18.63
CA LEU A 220 12.39 8.05 -17.47
C LEU A 220 12.34 6.52 -17.36
N CYS A 221 11.90 5.85 -18.42
CA CYS A 221 11.79 4.39 -18.51
C CYS A 221 13.12 3.71 -18.20
N SER A 222 14.24 4.21 -18.73
CA SER A 222 15.57 3.65 -18.45
C SER A 222 15.94 3.69 -16.97
N ARG A 223 15.49 4.70 -16.23
CA ARG A 223 15.74 4.81 -14.78
C ARG A 223 14.82 3.88 -13.99
N ILE A 224 13.54 3.83 -14.35
CA ILE A 224 12.54 3.00 -13.68
C ILE A 224 12.83 1.51 -13.90
N PHE A 225 13.04 1.08 -15.14
CA PHE A 225 13.17 -0.34 -15.45
C PHE A 225 14.56 -0.91 -15.14
N ALA A 226 15.58 -0.08 -14.96
CA ALA A 226 16.90 -0.54 -14.52
C ALA A 226 16.90 -1.12 -13.09
N ALA A 227 15.92 -0.75 -12.27
CA ALA A 227 15.78 -1.21 -10.89
C ALA A 227 14.45 -1.92 -10.62
N GLN A 228 13.72 -2.30 -11.67
CA GLN A 228 12.47 -3.04 -11.55
C GLN A 228 12.73 -4.48 -11.11
N MET A 229 11.93 -4.94 -10.15
CA MET A 229 11.90 -6.29 -9.64
C MET A 229 10.59 -6.93 -10.07
N ASN A 230 10.69 -8.02 -10.82
CA ASN A 230 9.54 -8.77 -11.32
C ASN A 230 9.19 -9.90 -10.36
N THR A 231 7.90 -10.14 -10.18
CA THR A 231 7.36 -11.10 -9.19
C THR A 231 6.42 -12.12 -9.84
N TYR A 232 6.72 -12.52 -11.08
CA TYR A 232 6.02 -13.59 -11.83
C TYR A 232 6.84 -14.88 -11.90
#